data_AF-A0AAV0QVT5-F1
#
_entry.id   AF-A0AAV0QVT5-F1
#
_cell.length_a   1.000
_cell.length_b   1.000
_cell.length_c   1.000
_cell.angle_alpha   90.00
_cell.angle_beta   90.00
_cell.angle_gamma   90.00
#
_symmetry.space_group_name_H-M   'P 1'
#
loop_
_entity.id
_entity.type
_entity.pdbx_description
1 polymer ?
#
loop_
_entity_poly.entity_id
_entity_poly.type
_entity_poly.pdbx_seq_one_letter_code
_entity_poly.pdbx_strand_id
1 'polypeptide(L)'
;MAPPKRHPTVLLLCGDYVEDSEAMVPFQALQAFGITVHAVCPGKKAGEFCRTAVHELGSHQLLLLLGISCVDCKSSACNAISNWLKQAVFFRFPPFISLLQTYTESRGHNFTLNATFEEIDYGKYDGLVLPGGRAPEYLAMDQTVLDCVRKFSESGKPIASICHGQLILASADIVKGRKCTAFPAVKPVLLAAGADWVDPRTMATCVVDGNLITGPTYAGHPEFISHLVRELGGAITGADKKILFLCGDFMEDYEVIVPFQSLQALGCHVDAVCPDKKAGDTCPTAIHDFEGDQTYSEKPGHTFTLTASYDAVDASSYDALVIPGGRAPEYLALDETVIDLVKKFMESKKPVASICHGQQILAAAGVLKGRKCTAYPAVKLNVVLAGAEWLEPDPIDRCYTDGNLITGAAWPGHPEFISQLMALLGIRVSF
;
A
#
# COMPACT_ATOMS: atom_id res chain seq x y z
N MET A 1 12.36 -16.87 35.76
CA MET A 1 11.58 -15.87 34.99
C MET A 1 12.03 -15.99 33.55
N ALA A 2 11.12 -16.29 32.62
CA ALA A 2 11.44 -16.11 31.20
C ALA A 2 11.82 -14.63 31.00
N PRO A 3 12.86 -14.32 30.20
CA PRO A 3 13.16 -12.93 29.87
C PRO A 3 11.89 -12.27 29.29
N PRO A 4 11.64 -10.97 29.55
CA PRO A 4 10.52 -10.27 28.93
C PRO A 4 10.62 -10.47 27.42
N LYS A 5 9.52 -10.91 26.79
CA LYS A 5 9.49 -11.18 25.36
C LYS A 5 9.82 -9.88 24.63
N ARG A 6 10.99 -9.83 23.98
CA ARG A 6 11.42 -8.69 23.17
C ARG A 6 10.55 -8.65 21.92
N HIS A 7 10.09 -7.46 21.55
CA HIS A 7 9.49 -7.26 20.23
C HIS A 7 10.51 -7.60 19.13
N PRO A 8 10.10 -8.29 18.04
CA PRO A 8 11.01 -8.60 16.96
C PRO A 8 11.59 -7.34 16.31
N THR A 9 12.80 -7.46 15.77
CA THR A 9 13.45 -6.42 14.97
C THR A 9 13.72 -6.93 13.57
N VAL A 10 13.22 -6.25 12.53
CA VAL A 10 13.35 -6.66 11.13
C VAL A 10 14.27 -5.71 10.38
N LEU A 11 15.13 -6.27 9.53
CA LEU A 11 15.95 -5.51 8.59
C LEU A 11 15.23 -5.45 7.24
N LEU A 12 15.04 -4.25 6.71
CA LEU A 12 14.53 -4.01 5.35
C LEU A 12 15.70 -3.56 4.47
N LEU A 13 16.09 -4.39 3.50
CA LEU A 13 17.20 -4.08 2.59
C LEU A 13 16.68 -3.34 1.36
N CYS A 14 16.88 -2.03 1.33
CA CYS A 14 16.45 -1.14 0.26
C CYS A 14 17.57 -0.86 -0.76
N GLY A 15 17.18 -0.20 -1.84
CA GLY A 15 18.07 0.36 -2.85
C GLY A 15 17.36 1.46 -3.66
N ASP A 16 18.10 2.21 -4.47
CA ASP A 16 17.52 3.14 -5.43
C ASP A 16 16.69 2.39 -6.48
N TYR A 17 15.53 2.95 -6.81
CA TYR A 17 14.49 2.35 -7.62
C TYR A 17 13.97 1.01 -7.07
N VAL A 18 14.00 0.85 -5.74
CA VAL A 18 13.13 -0.12 -5.07
C VAL A 18 11.67 0.21 -5.38
N GLU A 19 10.81 -0.80 -5.51
CA GLU A 19 9.39 -0.57 -5.74
C GLU A 19 8.78 0.11 -4.51
N ASP A 20 8.03 1.19 -4.74
CA ASP A 20 7.61 2.14 -3.71
C ASP A 20 6.71 1.50 -2.64
N SER A 21 5.72 0.72 -3.09
CA SER A 21 4.80 -0.02 -2.22
C SER A 21 5.51 -1.18 -1.51
N GLU A 22 6.39 -1.90 -2.18
CA GLU A 22 7.14 -3.05 -1.63
C GLU A 22 8.18 -2.63 -0.59
N ALA A 23 8.57 -1.35 -0.57
CA ALA A 23 9.32 -0.76 0.54
C ALA A 23 8.39 -0.27 1.65
N MET A 24 7.44 0.61 1.34
CA MET A 24 6.69 1.36 2.36
C MET A 24 5.65 0.52 3.11
N VAL A 25 4.91 -0.34 2.41
CA VAL A 25 3.86 -1.17 3.03
C VAL A 25 4.45 -2.08 4.11
N PRO A 26 5.46 -2.95 3.86
CA PRO A 26 6.03 -3.76 4.92
C PRO A 26 6.74 -2.90 5.99
N PHE A 27 7.37 -1.78 5.63
CA PHE A 27 8.01 -0.89 6.60
C PHE A 27 7.02 -0.41 7.67
N GLN A 28 5.89 0.18 7.25
CA GLN A 28 4.93 0.78 8.18
C GLN A 28 3.96 -0.24 8.78
N ALA A 29 3.59 -1.30 8.06
CA ALA A 29 2.71 -2.35 8.59
C ALA A 29 3.37 -3.09 9.76
N LEU A 30 4.63 -3.49 9.62
CA LEU A 30 5.35 -4.18 10.68
C LEU A 30 5.51 -3.26 11.91
N GLN A 31 5.80 -1.97 11.70
CA GLN A 31 5.84 -0.98 12.78
C GLN A 31 4.49 -0.85 13.51
N ALA A 32 3.37 -0.80 12.76
CA ALA A 32 2.03 -0.78 13.34
C ALA A 32 1.74 -2.01 14.20
N PHE A 33 2.36 -3.15 13.88
CA PHE A 33 2.22 -4.42 14.61
C PHE A 33 3.18 -4.53 15.80
N GLY A 34 3.91 -3.46 16.11
CA GLY A 34 4.86 -3.41 17.22
C GLY A 34 6.20 -4.09 16.92
N ILE A 35 6.58 -4.23 15.66
CA ILE A 35 7.87 -4.75 15.22
C ILE A 35 8.78 -3.56 14.91
N THR A 36 10.01 -3.55 15.43
CA THR A 36 10.99 -2.53 15.06
C THR A 36 11.53 -2.84 13.66
N VAL A 37 11.52 -1.86 12.75
CA VAL A 37 12.04 -2.03 11.39
C VAL A 37 13.18 -1.04 11.13
N HIS A 38 14.34 -1.56 10.72
CA HIS A 38 15.45 -0.74 10.23
C HIS A 38 15.58 -0.90 8.72
N ALA A 39 15.42 0.19 7.99
CA ALA A 39 15.61 0.25 6.55
C ALA A 39 17.01 0.79 6.22
N VAL A 40 17.73 0.04 5.40
CA VAL A 40 19.14 0.30 5.06
C VAL A 40 19.36 0.18 3.56
N CYS A 41 20.38 0.85 3.03
CA CYS A 41 20.87 0.69 1.67
C CYS A 41 22.40 0.71 1.69
N PRO A 42 23.10 -0.23 1.04
CA PRO A 42 24.55 -0.20 0.93
C PRO A 42 25.05 1.15 0.41
N GLY A 43 26.10 1.69 1.05
CA GLY A 43 26.68 2.98 0.68
C GLY A 43 25.88 4.21 1.12
N LYS A 44 24.79 4.03 1.89
CA LYS A 44 23.98 5.12 2.44
C LYS A 44 23.82 5.01 3.96
N LYS A 45 23.64 6.16 4.59
CA LYS A 45 23.49 6.35 6.03
C LYS A 45 22.05 6.65 6.41
N ALA A 46 21.74 6.51 7.70
CA ALA A 46 20.48 6.98 8.26
C ALA A 46 20.26 8.47 7.96
N GLY A 47 19.04 8.82 7.52
CA GLY A 47 18.65 10.16 7.10
C GLY A 47 18.87 10.45 5.60
N GLU A 48 19.65 9.64 4.89
CA GLU A 48 19.67 9.67 3.42
C GLU A 48 18.44 8.94 2.85
N PHE A 49 18.10 9.19 1.59
CA PHE A 49 16.94 8.57 0.96
C PHE A 49 17.31 7.73 -0.26
N CYS A 50 16.47 6.73 -0.54
CA CYS A 50 16.41 6.05 -1.83
C CYS A 50 15.32 6.66 -2.69
N ARG A 51 15.60 6.82 -3.98
CA ARG A 51 14.51 7.06 -4.95
C ARG A 51 13.74 5.75 -5.10
N THR A 52 12.42 5.81 -5.25
CA THR A 52 11.61 4.61 -5.52
C THR A 52 11.03 4.61 -6.92
N ALA A 53 10.55 3.45 -7.35
CA ALA A 53 9.88 3.22 -8.61
C ALA A 53 8.42 2.81 -8.37
N VAL A 54 7.52 3.35 -9.19
CA VAL A 54 6.12 2.93 -9.26
C VAL A 54 6.00 1.99 -10.44
N HIS A 55 5.72 0.71 -10.19
CA HIS A 55 5.56 -0.31 -11.23
C HIS A 55 4.08 -0.62 -11.44
N GLU A 56 3.51 -0.04 -12.49
CA GLU A 56 2.10 -0.22 -12.82
C GLU A 56 1.92 -1.38 -13.81
N LEU A 57 1.27 -2.45 -13.35
CA LEU A 57 0.94 -3.62 -14.18
C LEU A 57 -0.32 -3.31 -14.97
N GLY A 58 -0.15 -2.91 -16.23
CA GLY A 58 -1.22 -2.35 -17.06
C GLY A 58 -2.54 -3.13 -17.02
N SER A 59 -3.52 -2.58 -16.33
CA SER A 59 -4.94 -2.73 -16.65
C SER A 59 -5.52 -1.32 -16.80
N HIS A 60 -5.76 -0.94 -18.05
CA HIS A 60 -6.37 0.32 -18.53
C HIS A 60 -5.44 1.49 -18.88
N GLN A 61 -4.95 1.48 -20.12
CA GLN A 61 -4.90 2.71 -20.93
C GLN A 61 -5.63 2.48 -22.25
N LEU A 62 -6.90 2.89 -22.32
CA LEU A 62 -7.54 3.24 -23.59
C LEU A 62 -8.71 4.21 -23.35
N LEU A 63 -8.46 5.51 -23.52
CA LEU A 63 -9.32 6.47 -24.24
C LEU A 63 -8.71 7.87 -24.14
N LEU A 64 -7.75 8.23 -24.99
CA LEU A 64 -7.41 9.66 -25.19
C LEU A 64 -6.69 10.00 -26.51
N LEU A 65 -6.70 9.12 -27.52
CA LEU A 65 -6.02 9.39 -28.81
C LEU A 65 -6.89 9.24 -30.07
N LEU A 66 -8.21 9.29 -29.96
CA LEU A 66 -9.09 9.50 -31.12
C LEU A 66 -10.12 10.60 -30.84
N GLY A 67 -9.62 11.78 -30.49
CA GLY A 67 -10.36 13.04 -30.64
C GLY A 67 -10.43 13.43 -32.11
N ILE A 68 -11.18 12.68 -32.92
CA ILE A 68 -11.71 13.19 -34.19
C ILE A 68 -13.18 13.49 -33.93
N SER A 69 -13.47 14.76 -33.58
CA SER A 69 -14.81 15.28 -33.63
C SER A 69 -15.23 15.43 -35.09
N CYS A 70 -15.98 14.47 -35.63
CA CYS A 70 -16.78 14.72 -36.82
C CYS A 70 -18.00 15.56 -36.41
N VAL A 71 -17.81 16.87 -36.28
CA VAL A 71 -18.91 17.83 -36.33
C VAL A 71 -19.16 18.14 -37.82
N ASP A 72 -20.38 17.83 -38.26
CA ASP A 72 -21.02 18.21 -39.53
C ASP A 72 -20.43 17.70 -40.85
N CYS A 73 -20.85 16.49 -41.26
CA CYS A 73 -20.89 16.11 -42.67
C CYS A 73 -22.23 15.43 -43.03
N LYS A 74 -23.17 16.21 -43.58
CA LYS A 74 -24.44 15.73 -44.15
C LYS A 74 -24.23 15.20 -45.57
N SER A 75 -23.57 14.05 -45.72
CA SER A 75 -23.59 13.32 -47.00
C SER A 75 -23.94 11.85 -46.81
N SER A 76 -24.60 11.27 -47.81
CA SER A 76 -25.08 9.88 -47.84
C SER A 76 -23.99 8.82 -47.69
N ALA A 77 -22.70 9.21 -47.74
CA ALA A 77 -21.56 8.35 -47.48
C ALA A 77 -21.31 8.06 -45.98
N CYS A 78 -21.77 8.91 -45.05
CA CYS A 78 -21.63 8.68 -43.61
C CYS A 78 -22.53 7.56 -43.06
N ASN A 79 -23.64 7.25 -43.74
CA ASN A 79 -24.55 6.19 -43.31
C ASN A 79 -23.99 4.77 -43.57
N ALA A 80 -23.05 4.62 -44.51
CA ALA A 80 -22.39 3.34 -44.75
C ALA A 80 -21.39 2.99 -43.63
N ILE A 81 -20.66 3.98 -43.10
CA ILE A 81 -19.71 3.81 -42.00
C ILE A 81 -20.45 3.57 -40.66
N SER A 82 -21.57 4.26 -40.45
CA SER A 82 -22.46 4.06 -39.30
C SER A 82 -23.04 2.64 -39.24
N ASN A 83 -23.45 2.08 -40.38
CA ASN A 83 -23.96 0.70 -40.42
C ASN A 83 -22.86 -0.37 -40.32
N TRP A 84 -21.63 -0.08 -40.78
CA TRP A 84 -20.49 -0.95 -40.57
C TRP A 84 -20.06 -1.00 -39.09
N LEU A 85 -20.04 0.15 -38.41
CA LEU A 85 -19.80 0.24 -36.97
C LEU A 85 -20.90 -0.46 -36.15
N LYS A 86 -22.16 -0.38 -36.56
CA LYS A 86 -23.27 -1.10 -35.88
C LYS A 86 -23.23 -2.62 -36.07
N GLN A 87 -22.69 -3.11 -37.18
CA GLN A 87 -22.47 -4.56 -37.39
C GLN A 87 -21.20 -5.08 -36.70
N ALA A 88 -20.21 -4.23 -36.42
CA ALA A 88 -19.02 -4.59 -35.64
C ALA A 88 -19.30 -4.78 -34.14
N VAL A 89 -20.46 -4.33 -33.63
CA VAL A 89 -20.89 -4.51 -32.22
C VAL A 89 -21.36 -5.95 -31.91
N PHE A 90 -21.49 -6.82 -32.92
CA PHE A 90 -21.92 -8.22 -32.73
C PHE A 90 -20.78 -9.23 -32.51
N PHE A 91 -19.52 -8.81 -32.60
CA PHE A 91 -18.41 -9.62 -32.10
C PHE A 91 -18.17 -9.26 -30.64
N ARG A 92 -18.52 -10.19 -29.74
CA ARG A 92 -17.98 -10.23 -28.37
C ARG A 92 -16.45 -10.26 -28.48
N PHE A 93 -15.82 -9.09 -28.43
CA PHE A 93 -14.42 -9.00 -28.08
C PHE A 93 -14.29 -9.50 -26.63
N PRO A 94 -13.34 -10.39 -26.31
CA PRO A 94 -13.10 -10.79 -24.94
C PRO A 94 -12.79 -9.53 -24.11
N PRO A 95 -13.35 -9.41 -22.90
CA PRO A 95 -12.94 -8.33 -22.01
C PRO A 95 -11.50 -8.63 -21.58
N PHE A 96 -10.70 -7.57 -21.38
CA PHE A 96 -9.33 -7.62 -20.87
C PHE A 96 -8.25 -8.08 -21.87
N ILE A 97 -7.84 -7.16 -22.74
CA ILE A 97 -6.48 -7.16 -23.29
C ILE A 97 -5.74 -6.04 -22.58
N SER A 98 -4.82 -6.39 -21.68
CA SER A 98 -3.73 -5.48 -21.31
C SER A 98 -2.93 -5.21 -22.58
N LEU A 99 -2.83 -3.95 -23.00
CA LEU A 99 -2.13 -3.55 -24.22
C LEU A 99 -0.61 -3.57 -24.05
N LEU A 100 -0.11 -3.73 -22.82
CA LEU A 100 1.31 -3.72 -22.51
C LEU A 100 1.81 -5.14 -22.25
N GLN A 101 3.00 -5.44 -22.75
CA GLN A 101 3.66 -6.74 -22.54
C GLN A 101 4.28 -6.85 -21.13
N THR A 102 4.51 -5.72 -20.45
CA THR A 102 5.13 -5.62 -19.13
C THR A 102 4.61 -4.36 -18.41
N TYR A 103 5.05 -4.13 -17.17
CA TYR A 103 4.72 -2.95 -16.38
C TYR A 103 5.31 -1.65 -16.98
N THR A 104 4.71 -0.51 -16.63
CA THR A 104 5.35 0.81 -16.82
C THR A 104 6.05 1.24 -15.54
N GLU A 105 7.07 2.09 -15.67
CA GLU A 105 7.79 2.68 -14.54
C GLU A 105 7.65 4.19 -14.53
N SER A 106 7.26 4.75 -13.38
CA SER A 106 7.43 6.16 -13.04
C SER A 106 8.16 6.28 -11.70
N ARG A 107 8.47 7.51 -11.28
CA ARG A 107 9.15 7.76 -10.01
C ARG A 107 8.15 7.88 -8.87
N GLY A 108 8.40 7.16 -7.78
CA GLY A 108 7.61 7.22 -6.56
C GLY A 108 8.05 8.32 -5.58
N HIS A 109 7.75 8.11 -4.31
CA HIS A 109 8.25 8.93 -3.21
C HIS A 109 9.77 8.81 -3.05
N ASN A 110 10.40 9.74 -2.31
CA ASN A 110 11.74 9.49 -1.78
C ASN A 110 11.62 8.75 -0.44
N PHE A 111 12.19 7.55 -0.34
CA PHE A 111 12.14 6.72 0.85
C PHE A 111 13.35 6.99 1.75
N THR A 112 13.13 7.66 2.88
CA THR A 112 14.20 7.98 3.85
C THR A 112 14.58 6.78 4.70
N LEU A 113 15.88 6.46 4.73
CA LEU A 113 16.45 5.37 5.51
C LEU A 113 16.57 5.77 6.98
N ASN A 114 16.25 4.85 7.89
CA ASN A 114 16.36 5.10 9.34
C ASN A 114 17.56 4.39 9.99
N ALA A 115 18.38 3.68 9.22
CA ALA A 115 19.58 3.02 9.70
C ALA A 115 20.70 3.04 8.63
N THR A 116 21.94 2.88 9.08
CA THR A 116 23.15 2.85 8.22
C THR A 116 23.56 1.41 7.94
N PHE A 117 23.73 1.03 6.67
CA PHE A 117 24.01 -0.36 6.28
C PHE A 117 25.30 -0.90 6.88
N GLU A 118 26.38 -0.10 6.89
CA GLU A 118 27.70 -0.51 7.36
C GLU A 118 27.78 -0.69 8.88
N GLU A 119 26.79 -0.22 9.62
CA GLU A 119 26.71 -0.28 11.08
C GLU A 119 25.83 -1.46 11.55
N ILE A 120 25.25 -2.22 10.62
CA ILE A 120 24.32 -3.30 10.92
C ILE A 120 25.02 -4.53 11.50
N ASP A 121 24.63 -4.88 12.73
CA ASP A 121 24.84 -6.19 13.32
C ASP A 121 23.62 -7.09 13.07
N TYR A 122 23.70 -7.91 12.03
CA TYR A 122 22.67 -8.87 11.61
C TYR A 122 22.26 -9.85 12.73
N GLY A 123 23.12 -10.07 13.74
CA GLY A 123 22.79 -10.89 14.91
C GLY A 123 21.60 -10.35 15.71
N LYS A 124 21.39 -9.02 15.68
CA LYS A 124 20.33 -8.31 16.43
C LYS A 124 18.96 -8.33 15.78
N TYR A 125 18.86 -8.85 14.57
CA TYR A 125 17.62 -8.87 13.78
C TYR A 125 16.99 -10.24 13.85
N ASP A 126 15.68 -10.28 13.90
CA ASP A 126 14.86 -11.48 13.97
C ASP A 126 14.37 -11.91 12.58
N GLY A 127 14.38 -11.02 11.58
CA GLY A 127 14.06 -11.35 10.19
C GLY A 127 14.59 -10.32 9.18
N LEU A 128 14.53 -10.70 7.90
CA LEU A 128 14.97 -9.89 6.76
C LEU A 128 13.84 -9.74 5.73
N VAL A 129 13.64 -8.54 5.22
CA VAL A 129 12.74 -8.23 4.10
C VAL A 129 13.55 -7.72 2.90
N LEU A 130 13.31 -8.32 1.74
CA LEU A 130 13.90 -7.97 0.45
C LEU A 130 12.80 -7.51 -0.53
N PRO A 131 12.53 -6.20 -0.62
CA PRO A 131 11.65 -5.61 -1.63
C PRO A 131 12.12 -5.89 -3.05
N GLY A 132 11.22 -5.75 -4.01
CA GLY A 132 11.51 -5.82 -5.43
C GLY A 132 11.81 -4.46 -6.05
N GLY A 133 11.21 -4.21 -7.22
CA GLY A 133 11.59 -3.11 -8.10
C GLY A 133 12.87 -3.40 -8.87
N ARG A 134 13.61 -2.35 -9.22
CA ARG A 134 14.89 -2.47 -9.95
C ARG A 134 16.11 -2.55 -9.04
N ALA A 135 15.95 -2.19 -7.77
CA ALA A 135 17.03 -2.28 -6.79
C ALA A 135 17.69 -3.67 -6.70
N PRO A 136 16.94 -4.79 -6.68
CA PRO A 136 17.53 -6.12 -6.60
C PRO A 136 18.51 -6.46 -7.73
N GLU A 137 18.34 -5.91 -8.92
CA GLU A 137 19.20 -6.20 -10.08
C GLU A 137 20.66 -5.85 -9.79
N TYR A 138 20.90 -4.68 -9.18
CA TYR A 138 22.26 -4.24 -8.88
C TYR A 138 22.70 -4.66 -7.47
N LEU A 139 21.78 -4.77 -6.50
CA LEU A 139 22.10 -5.26 -5.16
C LEU A 139 22.54 -6.73 -5.18
N ALA A 140 22.03 -7.53 -6.12
CA ALA A 140 22.45 -8.92 -6.32
C ALA A 140 23.89 -9.07 -6.83
N MET A 141 24.57 -7.97 -7.17
CA MET A 141 25.98 -7.92 -7.56
C MET A 141 26.89 -7.40 -6.45
N ASP A 142 26.32 -6.89 -5.34
CA ASP A 142 27.08 -6.34 -4.22
C ASP A 142 27.44 -7.46 -3.22
N GLN A 143 28.73 -7.74 -3.07
CA GLN A 143 29.20 -8.82 -2.19
C GLN A 143 28.80 -8.60 -0.71
N THR A 144 28.74 -7.35 -0.24
CA THR A 144 28.37 -7.06 1.15
C THR A 144 26.89 -7.38 1.41
N VAL A 145 26.04 -7.17 0.40
CA VAL A 145 24.64 -7.59 0.41
C VAL A 145 24.54 -9.11 0.41
N LEU A 146 25.22 -9.79 -0.51
CA LEU A 146 25.16 -11.25 -0.62
C LEU A 146 25.64 -11.93 0.67
N ASP A 147 26.70 -11.42 1.29
CA ASP A 147 27.22 -11.92 2.56
C ASP A 147 26.22 -11.71 3.71
N CYS A 148 25.53 -10.56 3.73
CA CYS A 148 24.45 -10.30 4.69
C CYS A 148 23.31 -11.33 4.52
N VAL A 149 22.83 -11.53 3.29
CA VAL A 149 21.74 -12.47 2.99
C VAL A 149 22.11 -13.92 3.32
N ARG A 150 23.34 -14.34 3.00
CA ARG A 150 23.84 -15.68 3.39
C ARG A 150 23.84 -15.87 4.90
N LYS A 151 24.30 -14.89 5.67
CA LYS A 151 24.28 -14.95 7.15
C LYS A 151 22.87 -15.07 7.72
N PHE A 152 21.90 -14.35 7.16
CA PHE A 152 20.49 -14.54 7.54
C PHE A 152 20.02 -15.96 7.22
N SER A 153 20.33 -16.48 6.02
CA SER A 153 19.94 -17.83 5.61
C SER A 153 20.57 -18.92 6.49
N GLU A 154 21.87 -18.82 6.79
CA GLU A 154 22.61 -19.75 7.66
C GLU A 154 22.06 -19.77 9.09
N SER A 155 21.57 -18.62 9.57
CA SER A 155 20.96 -18.52 10.91
C SER A 155 19.56 -19.13 11.01
N GLY A 156 18.93 -19.49 9.88
CA GLY A 156 17.57 -20.01 9.85
C GLY A 156 16.48 -18.98 10.16
N LYS A 157 16.84 -17.69 10.28
CA LYS A 157 15.89 -16.60 10.54
C LYS A 157 14.96 -16.39 9.33
N PRO A 158 13.72 -15.93 9.53
CA PRO A 158 12.80 -15.60 8.45
C PRO A 158 13.40 -14.63 7.43
N ILE A 159 13.29 -14.99 6.14
CA ILE A 159 13.61 -14.13 5.00
C ILE A 159 12.34 -14.01 4.16
N ALA A 160 11.84 -12.80 3.99
CA ALA A 160 10.70 -12.49 3.17
C ALA A 160 11.15 -11.68 1.95
N SER A 161 10.97 -12.22 0.74
CA SER A 161 11.40 -11.59 -0.51
C SER A 161 10.28 -11.49 -1.52
N ILE A 162 10.16 -10.37 -2.23
CA ILE A 162 9.02 -10.11 -3.12
C ILE A 162 9.46 -9.60 -4.49
N CYS A 163 8.69 -9.96 -5.51
CA CYS A 163 8.85 -9.49 -6.89
C CYS A 163 10.22 -9.83 -7.48
N HIS A 164 11.13 -8.85 -7.56
CA HIS A 164 12.50 -9.04 -8.06
C HIS A 164 13.53 -9.26 -6.93
N GLY A 165 13.15 -9.11 -5.66
CA GLY A 165 14.05 -9.31 -4.51
C GLY A 165 14.72 -10.69 -4.51
N GLN A 166 14.05 -11.69 -5.10
CA GLN A 166 14.51 -13.06 -5.23
C GLN A 166 15.76 -13.19 -6.12
N LEU A 167 16.09 -12.19 -6.96
CA LEU A 167 17.37 -12.13 -7.65
C LEU A 167 18.55 -12.13 -6.68
N ILE A 168 18.42 -11.43 -5.55
CA ILE A 168 19.45 -11.40 -4.50
C ILE A 168 19.58 -12.79 -3.88
N LEU A 169 18.47 -13.49 -3.61
CA LEU A 169 18.49 -14.84 -3.07
C LEU A 169 19.17 -15.84 -4.02
N ALA A 170 18.92 -15.71 -5.32
CA ALA A 170 19.55 -16.53 -6.35
C ALA A 170 21.06 -16.27 -6.41
N SER A 171 21.50 -15.01 -6.43
CA SER A 171 22.92 -14.64 -6.43
C SER A 171 23.64 -15.01 -5.12
N ALA A 172 22.91 -15.07 -4.00
CA ALA A 172 23.44 -15.53 -2.72
C ALA A 172 23.60 -17.07 -2.67
N ASP A 173 23.08 -17.81 -3.65
CA ASP A 173 23.06 -19.29 -3.73
C ASP A 173 22.30 -19.95 -2.55
N ILE A 174 21.19 -19.35 -2.13
CA ILE A 174 20.41 -19.83 -0.96
C ILE A 174 19.04 -20.43 -1.31
N VAL A 175 18.73 -20.55 -2.60
CA VAL A 175 17.42 -21.04 -3.09
C VAL A 175 17.45 -22.49 -3.59
N LYS A 176 18.61 -23.15 -3.58
CA LYS A 176 18.76 -24.52 -4.10
C LYS A 176 17.88 -25.51 -3.32
N GLY A 177 16.97 -26.17 -4.03
CA GLY A 177 15.98 -27.11 -3.47
C GLY A 177 14.89 -26.45 -2.63
N ARG A 178 14.78 -25.12 -2.65
CA ARG A 178 13.76 -24.36 -1.92
C ARG A 178 12.57 -24.10 -2.81
N LYS A 179 11.36 -24.23 -2.25
CA LYS A 179 10.13 -23.85 -2.97
C LYS A 179 9.95 -22.34 -2.89
N CYS A 180 9.88 -21.68 -4.03
CA CYS A 180 9.63 -20.24 -4.07
C CYS A 180 8.89 -19.78 -5.33
N THR A 181 8.26 -18.62 -5.22
CA THR A 181 7.71 -17.86 -6.33
C THR A 181 8.40 -16.50 -6.41
N ALA A 182 8.17 -15.75 -7.50
CA ALA A 182 8.70 -14.41 -7.71
C ALA A 182 7.90 -13.73 -8.83
N PHE A 183 8.29 -12.51 -9.21
CA PHE A 183 7.79 -11.92 -10.44
C PHE A 183 8.09 -12.87 -11.62
N PRO A 184 7.15 -13.12 -12.56
CA PRO A 184 7.31 -14.18 -13.56
C PRO A 184 8.59 -14.12 -14.39
N ALA A 185 9.12 -12.91 -14.66
CA ALA A 185 10.37 -12.75 -15.41
C ALA A 185 11.62 -13.27 -14.66
N VAL A 186 11.54 -13.45 -13.33
CA VAL A 186 12.64 -13.96 -12.48
C VAL A 186 12.72 -15.50 -12.52
N LYS A 187 11.67 -16.18 -13.00
CA LYS A 187 11.59 -17.65 -13.08
C LYS A 187 12.84 -18.32 -13.66
N PRO A 188 13.41 -17.89 -14.80
CA PRO A 188 14.57 -18.57 -15.39
C PRO A 188 15.80 -18.54 -14.48
N VAL A 189 16.03 -17.43 -13.77
CA VAL A 189 17.17 -17.26 -12.86
C VAL A 189 17.02 -18.17 -11.65
N LEU A 190 15.82 -18.25 -11.07
CA LEU A 190 15.55 -19.12 -9.92
C LEU A 190 15.67 -20.61 -10.27
N LEU A 191 15.17 -21.03 -11.43
CA LEU A 191 15.36 -22.39 -11.92
C LEU A 191 16.85 -22.71 -12.14
N ALA A 192 17.62 -21.78 -12.71
CA ALA A 192 19.06 -21.95 -12.90
C ALA A 192 19.83 -22.03 -11.57
N ALA A 193 19.37 -21.33 -10.54
CA ALA A 193 19.89 -21.42 -9.16
C ALA A 193 19.41 -22.68 -8.41
N GLY A 194 18.64 -23.56 -9.07
CA GLY A 194 18.18 -24.84 -8.52
C GLY A 194 16.98 -24.74 -7.58
N ALA A 195 16.20 -23.67 -7.65
CA ALA A 195 14.96 -23.54 -6.89
C ALA A 195 13.83 -24.43 -7.44
N ASP A 196 12.97 -24.90 -6.55
CA ASP A 196 11.72 -25.59 -6.89
C ASP A 196 10.64 -24.53 -7.19
N TRP A 197 10.65 -24.02 -8.42
CA TRP A 197 9.77 -22.93 -8.84
C TRP A 197 8.29 -23.26 -8.69
N VAL A 198 7.55 -22.32 -8.11
CA VAL A 198 6.08 -22.34 -8.00
C VAL A 198 5.49 -21.22 -8.84
N ASP A 199 4.78 -21.60 -9.92
CA ASP A 199 4.06 -20.63 -10.75
C ASP A 199 2.95 -19.94 -9.91
N PRO A 200 2.95 -18.60 -9.84
CA PRO A 200 1.99 -17.87 -9.03
C PRO A 200 0.58 -18.02 -9.64
N ARG A 201 -0.35 -18.64 -8.90
CA ARG A 201 -1.76 -18.81 -9.34
C ARG A 201 -2.45 -17.47 -9.58
N THR A 202 -2.13 -16.50 -8.72
CA THR A 202 -2.49 -15.09 -8.85
C THR A 202 -1.27 -14.25 -8.51
N MET A 203 -1.23 -12.99 -8.94
CA MET A 203 -0.18 -12.04 -8.55
C MET A 203 -0.20 -11.68 -7.04
N ALA A 204 -1.16 -12.22 -6.28
CA ALA A 204 -1.23 -12.07 -4.82
C ALA A 204 -0.81 -13.33 -4.04
N THR A 205 -0.65 -14.49 -4.70
CA THR A 205 -0.37 -15.76 -4.01
C THR A 205 1.09 -15.84 -3.56
N CYS A 206 1.32 -15.98 -2.25
CA CYS A 206 2.66 -16.17 -1.69
C CYS A 206 3.02 -17.66 -1.51
N VAL A 207 4.32 -17.94 -1.35
CA VAL A 207 4.86 -19.28 -1.09
C VAL A 207 5.74 -19.24 0.16
N VAL A 208 5.50 -20.19 1.07
CA VAL A 208 6.30 -20.37 2.29
C VAL A 208 6.95 -21.75 2.25
N ASP A 209 8.26 -21.80 2.46
CA ASP A 209 9.06 -23.02 2.57
C ASP A 209 10.03 -22.90 3.75
N GLY A 210 9.63 -23.41 4.92
CA GLY A 210 10.34 -23.16 6.17
C GLY A 210 10.44 -21.67 6.44
N ASN A 211 11.65 -21.16 6.68
CA ASN A 211 11.92 -19.75 6.97
C ASN A 211 11.92 -18.82 5.74
N LEU A 212 11.68 -19.32 4.52
CA LEU A 212 11.67 -18.53 3.30
C LEU A 212 10.23 -18.22 2.88
N ILE A 213 9.89 -16.93 2.81
CA ILE A 213 8.60 -16.41 2.36
C ILE A 213 8.84 -15.67 1.05
N THR A 214 8.06 -15.99 0.01
CA THR A 214 8.20 -15.34 -1.29
C THR A 214 6.87 -14.91 -1.88
N GLY A 215 6.85 -13.72 -2.48
CA GLY A 215 5.68 -13.15 -3.17
C GLY A 215 5.99 -12.68 -4.59
N PRO A 216 5.03 -12.70 -5.53
CA PRO A 216 5.28 -12.31 -6.91
C PRO A 216 5.13 -10.82 -7.19
N THR A 217 4.25 -10.10 -6.48
CA THR A 217 4.03 -8.64 -6.62
C THR A 217 3.47 -8.05 -5.32
N TYR A 218 3.44 -6.72 -5.19
CA TYR A 218 2.79 -6.00 -4.08
C TYR A 218 1.31 -6.35 -3.85
N ALA A 219 0.60 -6.92 -4.83
CA ALA A 219 -0.78 -7.42 -4.60
C ALA A 219 -0.83 -8.53 -3.53
N GLY A 220 0.29 -9.21 -3.28
CA GLY A 220 0.43 -10.25 -2.27
C GLY A 220 0.84 -9.76 -0.88
N HIS A 221 1.02 -8.45 -0.66
CA HIS A 221 1.43 -7.90 0.64
C HIS A 221 0.61 -8.43 1.84
N PRO A 222 -0.72 -8.57 1.75
CA PRO A 222 -1.49 -9.11 2.87
C PRO A 222 -1.01 -10.49 3.33
N GLU A 223 -0.86 -11.42 2.38
CA GLU A 223 -0.41 -12.78 2.69
C GLU A 223 1.08 -12.79 3.08
N PHE A 224 1.91 -12.04 2.35
CA PHE A 224 3.34 -11.90 2.57
C PHE A 224 3.67 -11.43 3.99
N ILE A 225 3.04 -10.34 4.43
CA ILE A 225 3.25 -9.75 5.77
C ILE A 225 2.66 -10.67 6.84
N SER A 226 1.49 -11.28 6.61
CA SER A 226 0.88 -12.21 7.56
C SER A 226 1.77 -13.42 7.83
N HIS A 227 2.37 -14.01 6.79
CA HIS A 227 3.34 -15.09 6.94
C HIS A 227 4.60 -14.64 7.67
N LEU A 228 5.16 -13.47 7.35
CA LEU A 228 6.32 -12.95 8.07
C LEU A 228 6.05 -12.75 9.56
N VAL A 229 4.89 -12.18 9.92
CA VAL A 229 4.48 -12.03 11.33
C VAL A 229 4.44 -13.39 12.04
N ARG A 230 3.89 -14.42 11.39
CA ARG A 230 3.83 -15.79 11.95
C ARG A 230 5.21 -16.41 12.12
N GLU A 231 6.08 -16.28 11.12
CA GLU A 231 7.44 -16.81 11.17
C GLU A 231 8.32 -16.08 12.21
N LEU A 232 7.99 -14.82 12.54
CA LEU A 232 8.58 -14.10 13.67
C LEU A 232 8.00 -14.52 15.05
N GLY A 233 7.12 -15.52 15.09
CA GLY A 233 6.45 -16.00 16.31
C GLY A 233 5.19 -15.20 16.69
N GLY A 234 4.70 -14.34 15.81
CA GLY A 234 3.54 -13.49 16.04
C GLY A 234 2.20 -14.23 15.89
N ALA A 235 1.29 -13.97 16.82
CA ALA A 235 -0.11 -14.40 16.76
C ALA A 235 -1.03 -13.17 16.64
N ILE A 236 -1.90 -13.19 15.62
CA ILE A 236 -2.88 -12.13 15.37
C ILE A 236 -4.23 -12.56 15.95
N THR A 237 -4.86 -11.69 16.73
CA THR A 237 -6.16 -11.94 17.38
C THR A 237 -7.12 -10.78 17.18
N GLY A 238 -8.43 -11.04 17.19
CA GLY A 238 -9.47 -10.01 17.08
C GLY A 238 -9.74 -9.48 15.67
N ALA A 239 -9.05 -10.01 14.65
CA ALA A 239 -9.06 -9.50 13.28
C ALA A 239 -10.27 -9.87 12.41
N ASP A 240 -11.21 -10.66 12.91
CA ASP A 240 -12.51 -10.87 12.25
C ASP A 240 -13.32 -9.56 12.34
N LYS A 241 -13.02 -8.65 11.41
CA LYS A 241 -13.57 -7.31 11.28
C LYS A 241 -13.77 -6.97 9.81
N LYS A 242 -14.82 -6.20 9.53
CA LYS A 242 -15.11 -5.67 8.21
C LYS A 242 -14.88 -4.17 8.18
N ILE A 243 -13.98 -3.68 7.33
CA ILE A 243 -13.56 -2.26 7.30
C ILE A 243 -13.86 -1.68 5.92
N LEU A 244 -14.44 -0.48 5.88
CA LEU A 244 -14.74 0.23 4.65
C LEU A 244 -13.72 1.35 4.43
N PHE A 245 -13.18 1.45 3.22
CA PHE A 245 -12.37 2.56 2.74
C PHE A 245 -13.20 3.42 1.80
N LEU A 246 -13.27 4.72 2.11
CA LEU A 246 -13.89 5.73 1.26
C LEU A 246 -12.81 6.34 0.37
N CYS A 247 -12.74 5.85 -0.86
CA CYS A 247 -11.73 6.20 -1.86
C CYS A 247 -12.24 7.23 -2.86
N GLY A 248 -11.29 7.81 -3.61
CA GLY A 248 -11.57 8.68 -4.75
C GLY A 248 -10.34 8.91 -5.61
N ASP A 249 -10.53 9.55 -6.75
CA ASP A 249 -9.49 9.87 -7.70
C ASP A 249 -8.50 10.87 -7.11
N PHE A 250 -7.21 10.59 -7.29
CA PHE A 250 -6.10 11.34 -6.71
C PHE A 250 -6.11 11.37 -5.17
N MET A 251 -6.67 10.34 -4.52
CA MET A 251 -6.30 10.03 -3.13
C MET A 251 -4.79 9.74 -3.06
N GLU A 252 -4.19 9.96 -1.88
CA GLU A 252 -2.76 9.80 -1.70
C GLU A 252 -2.37 8.30 -1.81
N ASP A 253 -1.33 8.00 -2.58
CA ASP A 253 -0.93 6.64 -2.96
C ASP A 253 -0.61 5.74 -1.75
N TYR A 254 0.22 6.22 -0.83
CA TYR A 254 0.50 5.52 0.42
C TYR A 254 -0.69 5.50 1.36
N GLU A 255 -1.42 6.61 1.47
CA GLU A 255 -2.52 6.73 2.44
C GLU A 255 -3.72 5.84 2.12
N VAL A 256 -3.84 5.37 0.87
CA VAL A 256 -4.74 4.26 0.55
C VAL A 256 -4.05 2.91 0.73
N ILE A 257 -2.90 2.65 0.10
CA ILE A 257 -2.39 1.27 -0.02
C ILE A 257 -1.83 0.72 1.30
N VAL A 258 -1.14 1.55 2.09
CA VAL A 258 -0.51 1.10 3.34
C VAL A 258 -1.56 0.71 4.38
N PRO A 259 -2.55 1.56 4.73
CA PRO A 259 -3.57 1.15 5.69
C PRO A 259 -4.42 -0.01 5.17
N PHE A 260 -4.77 0.00 3.87
CA PHE A 260 -5.59 -1.04 3.26
C PHE A 260 -4.93 -2.42 3.36
N GLN A 261 -3.68 -2.55 2.90
CA GLN A 261 -2.99 -3.83 2.91
C GLN A 261 -2.52 -4.25 4.31
N SER A 262 -2.25 -3.31 5.22
CA SER A 262 -1.93 -3.63 6.63
C SER A 262 -3.12 -4.27 7.34
N LEU A 263 -4.33 -3.75 7.13
CA LEU A 263 -5.55 -4.30 7.72
C LEU A 263 -5.89 -5.67 7.10
N GLN A 264 -5.66 -5.86 5.80
CA GLN A 264 -5.76 -7.16 5.16
C GLN A 264 -4.72 -8.17 5.70
N ALA A 265 -3.49 -7.75 5.95
CA ALA A 265 -2.43 -8.60 6.51
C ALA A 265 -2.76 -9.13 7.92
N LEU A 266 -3.53 -8.34 8.68
CA LEU A 266 -4.09 -8.77 9.97
C LEU A 266 -5.19 -9.82 9.82
N GLY A 267 -5.76 -9.99 8.63
CA GLY A 267 -6.88 -10.89 8.35
C GLY A 267 -8.25 -10.23 8.37
N CYS A 268 -8.33 -8.89 8.38
CA CYS A 268 -9.60 -8.18 8.26
C CYS A 268 -10.16 -8.30 6.83
N HIS A 269 -11.48 -8.30 6.70
CA HIS A 269 -12.12 -8.04 5.41
C HIS A 269 -12.13 -6.54 5.16
N VAL A 270 -11.54 -6.08 4.05
CA VAL A 270 -11.42 -4.65 3.73
C VAL A 270 -12.03 -4.38 2.37
N ASP A 271 -13.09 -3.56 2.34
CA ASP A 271 -13.73 -3.11 1.10
C ASP A 271 -13.32 -1.66 0.80
N ALA A 272 -13.05 -1.34 -0.46
CA ALA A 272 -12.77 0.01 -0.93
C ALA A 272 -13.79 0.42 -1.99
N VAL A 273 -14.37 1.61 -1.82
CA VAL A 273 -15.45 2.13 -2.65
C VAL A 273 -15.21 3.59 -3.03
N CYS A 274 -15.72 4.01 -4.18
CA CYS A 274 -15.73 5.39 -4.63
C CYS A 274 -17.11 5.67 -5.25
N PRO A 275 -17.76 6.81 -4.96
CA PRO A 275 -18.97 7.23 -5.66
C PRO A 275 -18.84 7.10 -7.17
N ASP A 276 -19.94 6.74 -7.83
CA ASP A 276 -20.04 6.49 -9.28
C ASP A 276 -19.14 5.38 -9.85
N LYS A 277 -18.50 4.57 -8.98
CA LYS A 277 -17.66 3.43 -9.38
C LYS A 277 -18.10 2.10 -8.76
N LYS A 278 -17.73 1.02 -9.43
CA LYS A 278 -18.07 -0.37 -9.08
C LYS A 278 -16.83 -1.17 -8.69
N ALA A 279 -17.06 -2.35 -8.09
CA ALA A 279 -16.00 -3.31 -7.86
C ALA A 279 -15.26 -3.64 -9.17
N GLY A 280 -13.93 -3.56 -9.14
CA GLY A 280 -13.07 -3.76 -10.32
C GLY A 280 -12.75 -2.49 -11.10
N ASP A 281 -13.49 -1.38 -10.89
CA ASP A 281 -13.08 -0.07 -11.40
C ASP A 281 -11.85 0.44 -10.62
N THR A 282 -11.17 1.43 -11.16
CA THR A 282 -9.93 1.94 -10.59
C THR A 282 -9.96 3.44 -10.31
N CYS A 283 -9.14 3.88 -9.36
CA CYS A 283 -8.86 5.27 -9.06
C CYS A 283 -7.37 5.54 -9.32
N PRO A 284 -7.00 6.57 -10.10
CA PRO A 284 -5.61 7.05 -10.08
C PRO A 284 -5.29 7.60 -8.68
N THR A 285 -4.05 7.48 -8.24
CA THR A 285 -3.58 8.08 -6.98
C THR A 285 -2.59 9.21 -7.22
N ALA A 286 -2.35 10.00 -6.18
CA ALA A 286 -1.38 11.07 -6.15
C ALA A 286 -0.26 10.76 -5.15
N ILE A 287 0.98 10.96 -5.57
CA ILE A 287 2.18 10.89 -4.72
C ILE A 287 2.47 12.30 -4.23
N HIS A 288 2.42 12.50 -2.92
CA HIS A 288 2.71 13.78 -2.26
C HIS A 288 4.02 13.71 -1.48
N ASP A 289 5.05 14.41 -1.98
CA ASP A 289 6.39 14.38 -1.38
C ASP A 289 7.00 15.79 -1.25
N PHE A 290 7.84 16.01 -0.24
CA PHE A 290 8.51 17.28 -0.01
C PHE A 290 9.91 17.28 -0.66
N GLU A 291 10.04 18.04 -1.75
CA GLU A 291 11.26 18.07 -2.58
C GLU A 291 12.04 19.40 -2.49
N GLY A 292 11.76 20.21 -1.45
CA GLY A 292 12.48 21.44 -1.13
C GLY A 292 11.68 22.75 -1.28
N ASP A 293 10.47 22.67 -1.84
CA ASP A 293 9.55 23.80 -1.99
C ASP A 293 8.72 24.06 -0.72
N GLN A 294 7.91 25.14 -0.73
CA GLN A 294 7.06 25.54 0.41
C GLN A 294 5.92 24.55 0.72
N THR A 295 5.53 23.75 -0.26
CA THR A 295 4.53 22.68 -0.13
C THR A 295 4.99 21.47 -0.92
N TYR A 296 4.35 20.33 -0.71
CA TYR A 296 4.64 19.08 -1.43
C TYR A 296 4.47 19.23 -2.95
N SER A 297 5.24 18.43 -3.70
CA SER A 297 5.00 18.19 -5.13
C SER A 297 3.96 17.09 -5.31
N GLU A 298 3.30 17.05 -6.47
CA GLU A 298 2.35 16.01 -6.84
C GLU A 298 2.83 15.25 -8.08
N LYS A 299 2.83 13.92 -7.99
CA LYS A 299 3.20 13.01 -9.09
C LYS A 299 2.13 11.91 -9.23
N PRO A 300 1.94 11.31 -10.41
CA PRO A 300 1.08 10.13 -10.54
C PRO A 300 1.64 8.94 -9.75
N GLY A 301 0.80 8.31 -8.92
CA GLY A 301 1.11 7.06 -8.22
C GLY A 301 0.57 5.82 -8.93
N HIS A 302 0.34 4.76 -8.16
CA HIS A 302 -0.27 3.53 -8.65
C HIS A 302 -1.75 3.74 -8.99
N THR A 303 -2.29 2.84 -9.81
CA THR A 303 -3.73 2.76 -9.99
C THR A 303 -4.32 1.84 -8.93
N PHE A 304 -5.20 2.36 -8.08
CA PHE A 304 -5.83 1.60 -7.02
C PHE A 304 -7.14 0.97 -7.49
N THR A 305 -7.29 -0.35 -7.35
CA THR A 305 -8.50 -1.09 -7.77
C THR A 305 -9.52 -1.17 -6.63
N LEU A 306 -10.74 -0.74 -6.89
CA LEU A 306 -11.85 -0.79 -5.93
C LEU A 306 -12.37 -2.22 -5.79
N THR A 307 -12.74 -2.61 -4.57
CA THR A 307 -13.14 -3.99 -4.27
C THR A 307 -14.64 -4.17 -4.07
N ALA A 308 -15.38 -3.08 -3.88
CA ALA A 308 -16.84 -3.09 -3.76
C ALA A 308 -17.48 -1.95 -4.56
N SER A 309 -18.76 -2.11 -4.88
CA SER A 309 -19.56 -1.07 -5.54
C SER A 309 -20.19 -0.15 -4.52
N TYR A 310 -20.06 1.17 -4.71
CA TYR A 310 -20.52 2.17 -3.74
C TYR A 310 -22.03 2.07 -3.44
N ASP A 311 -22.86 1.91 -4.47
CA ASP A 311 -24.32 1.80 -4.34
C ASP A 311 -24.79 0.57 -3.54
N ALA A 312 -23.92 -0.42 -3.36
CA ALA A 312 -24.23 -1.66 -2.62
C ALA A 312 -23.75 -1.61 -1.16
N VAL A 313 -23.14 -0.50 -0.72
CA VAL A 313 -22.60 -0.36 0.63
C VAL A 313 -23.71 -0.20 1.64
N ASP A 314 -23.74 -1.13 2.60
CA ASP A 314 -24.49 -0.97 3.85
C ASP A 314 -23.52 -0.69 5.01
N ALA A 315 -23.54 0.55 5.53
CA ALA A 315 -22.75 0.99 6.67
C ALA A 315 -22.96 0.13 7.94
N SER A 316 -24.12 -0.53 8.06
CA SER A 316 -24.40 -1.41 9.20
C SER A 316 -23.48 -2.64 9.22
N SER A 317 -23.05 -3.11 8.05
CA SER A 317 -22.24 -4.33 7.86
C SER A 317 -20.74 -4.17 8.16
N TYR A 318 -20.26 -2.94 8.34
CA TYR A 318 -18.85 -2.64 8.59
C TYR A 318 -18.60 -2.27 10.04
N ASP A 319 -17.50 -2.71 10.62
CA ASP A 319 -17.06 -2.35 11.97
C ASP A 319 -16.38 -0.98 12.02
N ALA A 320 -15.73 -0.55 10.95
CA ALA A 320 -15.01 0.73 10.88
C ALA A 320 -15.01 1.36 9.49
N LEU A 321 -14.73 2.67 9.47
CA LEU A 321 -14.53 3.48 8.26
C LEU A 321 -13.09 4.04 8.26
N VAL A 322 -12.43 3.99 7.12
CA VAL A 322 -11.14 4.64 6.86
C VAL A 322 -11.29 5.64 5.71
N ILE A 323 -10.74 6.84 5.87
CA ILE A 323 -10.74 7.91 4.88
C ILE A 323 -9.28 8.30 4.59
N PRO A 324 -8.71 7.82 3.48
CA PRO A 324 -7.41 8.29 2.98
C PRO A 324 -7.45 9.79 2.67
N GLY A 325 -6.28 10.43 2.68
CA GLY A 325 -6.15 11.82 2.27
C GLY A 325 -5.86 11.97 0.78
N GLY A 326 -4.92 12.86 0.46
CA GLY A 326 -4.66 13.31 -0.91
C GLY A 326 -5.68 14.34 -1.38
N ARG A 327 -5.98 14.36 -2.68
CA ARG A 327 -6.92 15.31 -3.27
C ARG A 327 -8.36 14.82 -3.32
N ALA A 328 -8.58 13.51 -3.24
CA ALA A 328 -9.93 12.95 -3.26
C ALA A 328 -10.89 13.55 -2.20
N PRO A 329 -10.47 13.77 -0.94
CA PRO A 329 -11.36 14.31 0.09
C PRO A 329 -11.99 15.66 -0.25
N GLU A 330 -11.31 16.51 -1.03
CA GLU A 330 -11.79 17.87 -1.32
C GLU A 330 -13.10 17.86 -2.11
N TYR A 331 -13.23 16.93 -3.06
CA TYR A 331 -14.42 16.80 -3.89
C TYR A 331 -15.43 15.81 -3.29
N LEU A 332 -14.97 14.76 -2.59
CA LEU A 332 -15.87 13.82 -1.91
C LEU A 332 -16.64 14.50 -0.77
N ALA A 333 -16.07 15.55 -0.16
CA ALA A 333 -16.75 16.38 0.84
C ALA A 333 -17.97 17.14 0.31
N LEU A 334 -18.18 17.18 -1.02
CA LEU A 334 -19.32 17.83 -1.68
C LEU A 334 -20.44 16.84 -2.02
N ASP A 335 -20.21 15.54 -1.87
CA ASP A 335 -21.18 14.48 -2.19
C ASP A 335 -22.04 14.17 -0.96
N GLU A 336 -23.34 14.48 -1.04
CA GLU A 336 -24.28 14.27 0.06
C GLU A 336 -24.39 12.79 0.49
N THR A 337 -24.23 11.84 -0.44
CA THR A 337 -24.28 10.41 -0.10
C THR A 337 -23.06 10.00 0.73
N VAL A 338 -21.91 10.60 0.46
CA VAL A 338 -20.68 10.42 1.23
C VAL A 338 -20.85 11.02 2.62
N ILE A 339 -21.38 12.24 2.69
CA ILE A 339 -21.67 12.91 3.96
C ILE A 339 -22.61 12.07 4.83
N ASP A 340 -23.68 11.52 4.25
CA ASP A 340 -24.62 10.65 4.96
C ASP A 340 -23.96 9.34 5.42
N LEU A 341 -23.08 8.75 4.61
CA LEU A 341 -22.30 7.57 4.99
C LEU A 341 -21.43 7.86 6.22
N VAL A 342 -20.66 8.95 6.22
CA VAL A 342 -19.81 9.35 7.34
C VAL A 342 -20.62 9.59 8.61
N LYS A 343 -21.76 10.29 8.51
CA LYS A 343 -22.66 10.53 9.65
C LYS A 343 -23.13 9.22 10.27
N LYS A 344 -23.54 8.22 9.47
CA LYS A 344 -23.98 6.90 9.98
C LYS A 344 -22.92 6.20 10.83
N PHE A 345 -21.65 6.22 10.41
CA PHE A 345 -20.56 5.62 11.20
C PHE A 345 -20.34 6.37 12.52
N MET A 346 -20.33 7.70 12.47
CA MET A 346 -20.12 8.55 13.64
C MET A 346 -21.27 8.47 14.65
N GLU A 347 -22.52 8.48 14.20
CA GLU A 347 -23.71 8.31 15.03
C GLU A 347 -23.75 6.92 15.69
N SER A 348 -23.30 5.89 14.97
CA SER A 348 -23.16 4.52 15.50
C SER A 348 -21.98 4.35 16.45
N LYS A 349 -21.14 5.39 16.64
CA LYS A 349 -19.90 5.37 17.43
C LYS A 349 -18.91 4.28 17.00
N LYS A 350 -18.98 3.85 15.73
CA LYS A 350 -18.02 2.92 15.13
C LYS A 350 -16.67 3.64 14.94
N PRO A 351 -15.53 2.95 15.03
CA PRO A 351 -14.24 3.56 14.72
C PRO A 351 -14.23 4.21 13.33
N VAL A 352 -13.79 5.48 13.28
CA VAL A 352 -13.57 6.23 12.04
C VAL A 352 -12.13 6.72 12.07
N ALA A 353 -11.33 6.31 11.09
CA ALA A 353 -9.94 6.70 10.96
C ALA A 353 -9.77 7.60 9.72
N SER A 354 -9.28 8.81 9.89
CA SER A 354 -9.08 9.77 8.80
C SER A 354 -7.67 10.35 8.83
N ILE A 355 -7.04 10.51 7.67
CA ILE A 355 -5.66 10.98 7.59
C ILE A 355 -5.51 12.13 6.58
N CYS A 356 -4.57 13.04 6.86
CA CYS A 356 -4.16 14.12 5.97
C CYS A 356 -5.33 15.05 5.60
N HIS A 357 -5.84 14.96 4.36
CA HIS A 357 -6.98 15.75 3.89
C HIS A 357 -8.33 15.08 4.10
N GLY A 358 -8.38 13.80 4.52
CA GLY A 358 -9.64 13.06 4.74
C GLY A 358 -10.59 13.77 5.71
N GLN A 359 -10.03 14.53 6.66
CA GLN A 359 -10.76 15.30 7.66
C GLN A 359 -11.63 16.41 7.04
N GLN A 360 -11.40 16.80 5.79
CA GLN A 360 -12.28 17.72 5.05
C GLN A 360 -13.69 17.14 4.91
N ILE A 361 -13.83 15.83 4.67
CA ILE A 361 -15.13 15.15 4.61
C ILE A 361 -15.80 15.17 5.99
N LEU A 362 -15.03 14.91 7.05
CA LEU A 362 -15.55 14.95 8.43
C LEU A 362 -16.01 16.37 8.82
N ALA A 363 -15.27 17.40 8.41
CA ALA A 363 -15.61 18.79 8.61
C ALA A 363 -16.92 19.15 7.88
N ALA A 364 -17.05 18.78 6.61
CA ALA A 364 -18.26 18.99 5.81
C ALA A 364 -19.49 18.25 6.38
N ALA A 365 -19.28 17.04 6.94
CA ALA A 365 -20.34 16.27 7.58
C ALA A 365 -20.80 16.85 8.92
N GLY A 366 -20.09 17.85 9.47
CA GLY A 366 -20.39 18.47 10.77
C GLY A 366 -20.09 17.58 11.98
N VAL A 367 -19.42 16.44 11.77
CA VAL A 367 -19.15 15.45 12.82
C VAL A 367 -17.93 15.79 13.69
N LEU A 368 -17.19 16.85 13.33
CA LEU A 368 -16.06 17.36 14.11
C LEU A 368 -16.46 18.33 15.24
N LYS A 369 -17.71 18.81 15.28
CA LYS A 369 -18.11 19.81 16.29
C LYS A 369 -17.90 19.30 17.72
N GLY A 370 -17.06 19.99 18.48
CA GLY A 370 -16.72 19.63 19.87
C GLY A 370 -15.78 18.43 20.02
N ARG A 371 -15.19 17.94 18.92
CA ARG A 371 -14.20 16.84 18.91
C ARG A 371 -12.79 17.39 18.99
N LYS A 372 -11.84 16.52 19.33
CA LYS A 372 -10.40 16.82 19.24
C LYS A 372 -9.80 16.02 18.10
N CYS A 373 -9.10 16.67 17.18
CA CYS A 373 -8.43 15.95 16.09
C CYS A 373 -7.25 16.72 15.50
N THR A 374 -6.36 15.97 14.85
CA THR A 374 -5.35 16.52 13.95
C THR A 374 -5.75 16.29 12.50
N ALA A 375 -4.97 16.84 11.56
CA ALA A 375 -5.07 16.63 10.11
C ALA A 375 -3.75 17.07 9.46
N TYR A 376 -3.68 17.09 8.12
CA TYR A 376 -2.60 17.79 7.44
C TYR A 376 -2.56 19.26 7.91
N PRO A 377 -1.38 19.88 8.16
CA PRO A 377 -1.30 21.21 8.78
C PRO A 377 -2.16 22.29 8.10
N ALA A 378 -2.29 22.28 6.77
CA ALA A 378 -3.13 23.24 6.05
C ALA A 378 -4.64 23.03 6.30
N VAL A 379 -5.06 21.81 6.64
CA VAL A 379 -6.45 21.42 6.93
C VAL A 379 -6.88 21.82 8.35
N LYS A 380 -5.96 22.35 9.18
CA LYS A 380 -6.28 23.01 10.45
C LYS A 380 -7.41 24.04 10.30
N LEU A 381 -7.44 24.76 9.17
CA LEU A 381 -8.51 25.69 8.84
C LEU A 381 -9.89 25.01 8.86
N ASN A 382 -10.05 23.89 8.15
CA ASN A 382 -11.30 23.13 8.08
C ASN A 382 -11.70 22.59 9.46
N VAL A 383 -10.74 22.05 10.21
CA VAL A 383 -10.97 21.51 11.56
C VAL A 383 -11.52 22.58 12.50
N VAL A 384 -10.88 23.75 12.55
CA VAL A 384 -11.30 24.86 13.43
C VAL A 384 -12.64 25.43 12.99
N LEU A 385 -12.88 25.64 11.69
CA LEU A 385 -14.16 26.13 11.17
C LEU A 385 -15.32 25.16 11.45
N ALA A 386 -15.06 23.85 11.51
CA ALA A 386 -16.04 22.84 11.90
C ALA A 386 -16.29 22.78 13.42
N GLY A 387 -15.57 23.58 14.22
CA GLY A 387 -15.74 23.66 15.67
C GLY A 387 -15.05 22.56 16.46
N ALA A 388 -14.01 21.93 15.91
CA ALA A 388 -13.14 21.01 16.63
C ALA A 388 -11.96 21.73 17.30
N GLU A 389 -11.45 21.13 18.37
CA GLU A 389 -10.17 21.48 18.99
C GLU A 389 -9.02 20.86 18.17
N TRP A 390 -8.14 21.71 17.66
CA TRP A 390 -6.98 21.28 16.89
C TRP A 390 -5.89 20.68 17.78
N LEU A 391 -5.45 19.48 17.43
CA LEU A 391 -4.27 18.83 18.00
C LEU A 391 -3.08 18.98 17.05
N GLU A 392 -2.01 19.60 17.52
CA GLU A 392 -0.83 19.86 16.69
C GLU A 392 -0.12 18.54 16.31
N PRO A 393 0.13 18.28 15.01
CA PRO A 393 0.81 17.07 14.54
C PRO A 393 2.33 17.24 14.64
N ASP A 394 2.82 17.34 15.87
CA ASP A 394 4.25 17.43 16.17
C ASP A 394 4.68 16.27 17.11
N PRO A 395 5.48 15.30 16.61
CA PRO A 395 5.97 15.16 15.23
C PRO A 395 4.88 14.74 14.22
N ILE A 396 5.17 14.87 12.91
CA ILE A 396 4.19 14.65 11.82
C ILE A 396 3.66 13.22 11.72
N ASP A 397 4.41 12.25 12.25
CA ASP A 397 4.05 10.84 12.33
C ASP A 397 3.11 10.51 13.50
N ARG A 398 2.82 11.48 14.39
CA ARG A 398 1.89 11.28 15.49
C ARG A 398 0.44 11.27 15.03
N CYS A 399 -0.34 10.34 15.59
CA CYS A 399 -1.79 10.28 15.43
C CYS A 399 -2.51 10.46 16.78
N TYR A 400 -3.79 10.83 16.74
CA TYR A 400 -4.61 11.03 17.94
C TYR A 400 -5.93 10.30 17.85
N THR A 401 -6.37 9.75 18.99
CA THR A 401 -7.70 9.18 19.16
C THR A 401 -8.53 10.01 20.15
N ASP A 402 -9.69 10.49 19.70
CA ASP A 402 -10.71 11.11 20.54
C ASP A 402 -11.98 10.26 20.46
N GLY A 403 -12.29 9.47 21.49
CA GLY A 403 -13.42 8.53 21.47
C GLY A 403 -13.30 7.50 20.35
N ASN A 404 -14.20 7.56 19.36
CA ASN A 404 -14.21 6.66 18.19
C ASN A 404 -13.47 7.23 16.96
N LEU A 405 -12.90 8.43 17.05
CA LEU A 405 -12.27 9.12 15.92
C LEU A 405 -10.75 9.03 16.04
N ILE A 406 -10.10 8.39 15.07
CA ILE A 406 -8.64 8.37 14.90
C ILE A 406 -8.28 9.39 13.83
N THR A 407 -7.28 10.23 14.09
CA THR A 407 -6.78 11.17 13.10
C THR A 407 -5.26 11.16 12.97
N GLY A 408 -4.79 11.11 11.73
CA GLY A 408 -3.37 11.28 11.36
C GLY A 408 -3.16 12.50 10.47
N ALA A 409 -1.93 12.98 10.39
CA ALA A 409 -1.60 14.21 9.67
C ALA A 409 -1.03 14.00 8.26
N ALA A 410 -0.26 12.95 8.03
CA ALA A 410 0.31 12.58 6.73
C ALA A 410 0.78 11.12 6.76
N TRP A 411 1.13 10.57 5.60
CA TRP A 411 1.62 9.19 5.43
C TRP A 411 2.74 8.74 6.39
N PRO A 412 3.66 9.57 6.95
CA PRO A 412 4.62 9.09 7.93
C PRO A 412 3.97 8.49 9.19
N GLY A 413 2.73 8.91 9.50
CA GLY A 413 2.00 8.47 10.69
C GLY A 413 1.24 7.17 10.56
N HIS A 414 1.32 6.45 9.43
CA HIS A 414 0.63 5.16 9.27
C HIS A 414 0.86 4.16 10.41
N PRO A 415 2.08 4.01 10.99
CA PRO A 415 2.27 3.11 12.11
C PRO A 415 1.36 3.41 13.32
N GLU A 416 1.27 4.69 13.73
CA GLU A 416 0.38 5.10 14.81
C GLU A 416 -1.09 5.06 14.39
N PHE A 417 -1.40 5.47 13.16
CA PHE A 417 -2.75 5.48 12.61
C PHE A 417 -3.39 4.08 12.63
N ILE A 418 -2.66 3.09 12.11
CA ILE A 418 -3.10 1.70 12.02
C ILE A 418 -3.15 1.08 13.43
N SER A 419 -2.13 1.30 14.27
CA SER A 419 -2.12 0.73 15.63
C SER A 419 -3.22 1.29 16.53
N GLN A 420 -3.58 2.57 16.41
CA GLN A 420 -4.71 3.16 17.13
C GLN A 420 -6.06 2.61 16.63
N LEU A 421 -6.23 2.41 15.32
CA LEU A 421 -7.41 1.75 14.77
C LEU A 421 -7.52 0.29 15.23
N MET A 422 -6.41 -0.45 15.22
CA MET A 422 -6.33 -1.81 15.77
C MET A 422 -6.79 -1.83 17.23
N ALA A 423 -6.33 -0.87 18.05
CA ALA A 423 -6.72 -0.78 19.45
C ALA A 423 -8.24 -0.62 19.63
N LEU A 424 -8.88 0.25 18.84
CA LEU A 424 -10.34 0.45 18.89
C LEU A 424 -11.13 -0.73 18.33
N LEU A 425 -10.56 -1.50 17.40
CA LEU A 425 -11.15 -2.72 16.87
C LEU A 425 -10.88 -3.97 17.73
N GLY A 426 -10.05 -3.84 18.78
CA GLY A 426 -9.63 -4.97 19.61
C GLY A 426 -8.70 -5.95 18.90
N ILE A 427 -8.00 -5.50 17.85
CA ILE A 427 -7.03 -6.31 17.11
C ILE A 427 -5.68 -6.23 17.82
N ARG A 428 -4.99 -7.37 17.96
CA ARG A 428 -3.66 -7.44 18.60
C ARG A 428 -2.74 -8.40 17.87
N VAL A 429 -1.48 -8.03 17.80
CA VAL A 429 -0.36 -8.90 17.41
C VAL A 429 0.51 -9.13 18.64
N SER A 430 0.71 -10.39 19.02
CA SER A 430 1.53 -10.77 20.19
C SER A 430 2.64 -11.73 19.79
N PHE A 431 3.85 -11.51 20.29
CA PHE A 431 5.02 -12.38 20.11
C PHE A 431 5.29 -13.20 21.37
#